data_AF-A0A847M6K6-F1
#
_entry.id   AF-A0A847M6K6-F1
#
_cell.length_a   1.000
_cell.length_b   1.000
_cell.length_c   1.000
_cell.angle_alpha   90.00
_cell.angle_beta   90.00
_cell.angle_gamma   90.00
#
_symmetry.space_group_name_H-M   'P 1'
#
loop_
_entity.id
_entity.type
_entity.pdbx_description
1 polymer ?
#
loop_
_entity_poly.entity_id
_entity_poly.type
_entity_poly.pdbx_seq_one_letter_code
_entity_poly.pdbx_strand_id
1 'polypeptide(L)'
;MSEKERGRKAMAVALTVLLVAIALGAVGQIFLKMGVTQVKQDYANSQGVALAEVDDKVPATYILKSFVIKPLILIGFLCYGVSSMFYLVSLSRLELSYAYPLIALSYVMVAILSWWLLGESLPAMRLVGLAVVLIGVALLGVSYSDASSDPVASEVIESTTVAGDDVRR
;
A
#
# COMPACT_ATOMS: atom_id res chain seq x y z
N MET A 1 -3.51 -29.86 -17.43
CA MET A 1 -3.82 -28.47 -17.01
C MET A 1 -3.34 -27.56 -18.12
N SER A 2 -4.26 -26.85 -18.79
CA SER A 2 -3.95 -26.01 -19.96
C SER A 2 -3.05 -24.83 -19.57
N GLU A 3 -2.17 -24.38 -20.47
CA GLU A 3 -1.25 -23.25 -20.27
C GLU A 3 -2.00 -21.97 -19.83
N LYS A 4 -3.20 -21.76 -20.38
CA LYS A 4 -4.14 -20.68 -20.03
C LYS A 4 -4.65 -20.77 -18.58
N GLU A 5 -4.82 -21.97 -18.05
CA GLU A 5 -5.27 -22.20 -16.68
C GLU A 5 -4.14 -21.96 -15.65
N ARG A 6 -2.89 -22.22 -16.04
CA ARG A 6 -1.70 -21.95 -15.22
C ARG A 6 -1.47 -20.45 -15.06
N GLY A 7 -1.61 -19.67 -16.15
CA GLY A 7 -1.53 -18.21 -16.11
C GLY A 7 -2.59 -17.57 -15.21
N ARG A 8 -3.85 -18.00 -15.32
CA ARG A 8 -4.95 -17.47 -14.50
C ARG A 8 -4.77 -17.75 -13.01
N LYS A 9 -4.28 -18.93 -12.64
CA LYS A 9 -3.95 -19.28 -11.24
C LYS A 9 -2.77 -18.45 -10.72
N ALA A 10 -1.73 -18.22 -11.53
CA ALA A 10 -0.58 -17.42 -11.15
C ALA A 10 -0.96 -15.95 -10.88
N MET A 11 -1.81 -15.35 -11.72
CA MET A 11 -2.34 -14.00 -11.52
C MET A 11 -3.20 -13.91 -10.25
N ALA A 12 -4.12 -14.86 -10.06
CA ALA A 12 -4.97 -14.90 -8.87
C ALA A 12 -4.14 -14.98 -7.58
N VAL A 13 -3.11 -15.84 -7.56
CA VAL A 13 -2.18 -15.93 -6.43
C VAL A 13 -1.45 -14.60 -6.19
N ALA A 14 -0.98 -13.93 -7.25
CA ALA A 14 -0.28 -12.65 -7.10
C ALA A 14 -1.19 -11.54 -6.53
N LEU A 15 -2.45 -11.49 -6.96
CA LEU A 15 -3.47 -10.59 -6.42
C LEU A 15 -3.78 -10.91 -4.95
N THR A 16 -3.95 -12.18 -4.59
CA THR A 16 -4.16 -12.58 -3.20
C THR A 16 -2.98 -12.18 -2.32
N VAL A 17 -1.75 -12.40 -2.79
CA VAL A 17 -0.53 -11.98 -2.09
C VAL A 17 -0.49 -10.46 -1.92
N LEU A 18 -0.90 -9.69 -2.94
CA LEU A 18 -0.98 -8.23 -2.86
C LEU A 18 -1.98 -7.76 -1.79
N LEU A 19 -3.17 -8.36 -1.75
CA LEU A 19 -4.18 -8.02 -0.75
C LEU A 19 -3.72 -8.33 0.67
N VAL A 20 -3.04 -9.46 0.87
CA VAL A 20 -2.41 -9.79 2.15
C VAL A 20 -1.34 -8.77 2.51
N ALA A 21 -0.48 -8.39 1.56
CA ALA A 21 0.54 -7.37 1.76
C ALA A 21 -0.08 -6.05 2.22
N ILE A 22 -1.14 -5.60 1.55
CA ILE A 22 -1.85 -4.36 1.87
C ILE A 22 -2.45 -4.40 3.27
N ALA A 23 -3.16 -5.49 3.61
CA ALA A 23 -3.78 -5.63 4.94
C ALA A 23 -2.71 -5.62 6.05
N LEU A 24 -1.63 -6.38 5.85
CA LEU A 24 -0.53 -6.46 6.81
C LEU A 24 0.19 -5.11 6.94
N GLY A 25 0.38 -4.41 5.82
CA GLY A 25 1.00 -3.08 5.78
C GLY A 25 0.16 -2.05 6.52
N ALA A 26 -1.16 -2.09 6.35
CA ALA A 26 -2.08 -1.21 7.06
C ALA A 26 -2.00 -1.44 8.58
N VAL A 27 -2.03 -2.70 9.04
CA VAL A 27 -1.85 -3.05 10.46
C VAL A 27 -0.48 -2.55 10.98
N GLY A 28 0.59 -2.75 10.20
CA GLY A 28 1.92 -2.27 10.54
C GLY A 28 1.97 -0.74 10.72
N GLN A 29 1.37 0.01 9.80
CA GLN A 29 1.27 1.48 9.89
C GLN A 29 0.49 1.94 11.11
N ILE A 30 -0.59 1.24 11.47
CA ILE A 30 -1.37 1.54 12.67
C ILE A 30 -0.53 1.33 13.94
N PHE A 31 0.19 0.22 14.05
CA PHE A 31 1.08 -0.01 15.20
C PHE A 31 2.22 0.99 15.28
N LEU A 32 2.79 1.40 14.15
CA LEU A 32 3.79 2.48 14.10
C LEU A 32 3.20 3.79 14.63
N LYS A 33 2.01 4.17 14.16
CA LYS A 33 1.32 5.38 14.61
C LYS A 33 1.01 5.34 16.11
N MET A 34 0.50 4.22 16.61
CA MET A 34 0.26 4.01 18.04
C MET A 34 1.56 4.11 18.86
N GLY A 35 2.63 3.46 18.40
CA GLY A 35 3.92 3.48 19.08
C GLY A 35 4.53 4.88 19.14
N VAL A 36 4.49 5.64 18.04
CA VAL A 36 4.97 7.04 18.01
C VAL A 36 4.11 7.92 18.92
N THR A 37 2.80 7.70 18.98
CA THR A 37 1.91 8.46 19.88
C THR A 37 2.24 8.20 21.35
N GLN A 38 2.57 6.96 21.72
CA GLN A 38 3.06 6.65 23.08
C GLN A 38 4.37 7.38 23.40
N VAL A 39 5.29 7.48 22.44
CA VAL A 39 6.55 8.24 22.62
C VAL A 39 6.28 9.72 22.85
N LYS A 40 5.34 10.31 22.09
CA LYS A 40 4.93 11.71 22.29
C LYS A 40 4.29 11.91 23.67
N GLN A 41 3.47 10.97 24.14
CA GLN A 41 2.89 10.99 25.48
C GLN A 41 3.97 10.93 26.57
N ASP A 42 4.95 10.05 26.44
CA ASP A 42 6.04 9.92 27.41
C ASP A 42 6.89 11.19 27.49
N TYR A 43 7.15 11.81 26.35
CA TYR A 43 7.85 13.09 26.30
C TYR A 43 7.02 14.20 26.95
N ALA A 44 5.71 14.27 26.68
CA ALA A 44 4.80 15.23 27.30
C ALA A 44 4.76 15.09 28.82
N ASN A 45 4.66 13.86 29.33
CA ASN A 45 4.73 13.56 30.76
C ASN A 45 6.07 13.98 31.38
N SER A 46 7.18 13.80 30.66
CA SER A 46 8.53 14.18 31.12
C SER A 46 8.72 15.69 31.21
N GLN A 47 7.98 16.45 30.40
CA GLN A 47 8.01 17.92 30.37
C GLN A 47 6.89 18.55 31.22
N GLY A 48 5.96 17.76 31.76
CA GLY A 48 4.83 18.23 32.56
C GLY A 48 3.81 19.06 31.77
N VAL A 49 3.72 18.85 30.46
CA VAL A 49 2.89 19.63 29.52
C VAL A 49 1.85 18.73 28.85
N ALA A 50 0.79 19.32 28.31
CA ALA A 50 -0.25 18.56 27.61
C ALA A 50 0.27 18.04 26.26
N LEU A 51 -0.15 16.85 25.83
CA LEU A 51 0.20 16.25 24.51
C LEU A 51 0.15 17.25 23.35
N ALA A 52 -0.90 18.10 23.32
CA ALA A 52 -1.13 19.09 22.28
C ALA A 52 -0.01 20.15 22.19
N GLU A 53 0.69 20.43 23.29
CA GLU A 53 1.77 21.42 23.34
C GLU A 53 3.12 20.86 22.86
N VAL A 54 3.18 19.53 22.70
CA VAL A 54 4.40 18.77 22.40
C VAL A 54 4.43 18.25 20.98
N ASP A 55 3.29 18.26 20.27
CA ASP A 55 3.14 17.53 19.01
C ASP A 55 4.21 17.89 17.97
N ASP A 56 4.62 19.17 17.92
CA ASP A 56 5.69 19.70 17.07
C ASP A 56 7.06 19.86 17.77
N LYS A 57 7.13 19.67 19.09
CA LYS A 57 8.34 19.94 19.88
C LYS A 57 9.16 18.69 20.19
N VAL A 58 8.66 17.48 19.92
CA VAL A 58 9.44 16.26 20.12
C VAL A 58 10.56 16.19 19.08
N PRO A 59 11.85 16.22 19.50
CA PRO A 59 12.94 16.14 18.55
C PRO A 59 12.99 14.76 17.88
N ALA A 60 13.27 14.72 16.57
CA ALA A 60 13.36 13.48 15.80
C ALA A 60 14.34 12.46 16.41
N THR A 61 15.41 12.94 17.05
CA THR A 61 16.38 12.10 17.77
C THR A 61 15.76 11.34 18.94
N TYR A 62 14.75 11.90 19.61
CA TYR A 62 14.04 11.21 20.69
C TYR A 62 13.18 10.09 20.13
N ILE A 63 12.42 10.35 19.06
CA ILE A 63 11.60 9.35 18.37
C ILE A 63 12.46 8.19 17.86
N LEU A 64 13.61 8.50 17.25
CA LEU A 64 14.55 7.49 16.74
C LEU A 64 15.16 6.64 17.87
N LYS A 65 15.50 7.23 19.02
CA LYS A 65 15.97 6.46 20.19
C LYS A 65 14.87 5.55 20.73
N SER A 66 13.64 6.04 20.78
CA SER A 66 12.49 5.26 21.24
C SER A 66 12.13 4.10 20.30
N PHE A 67 12.57 4.13 19.04
CA PHE A 67 12.38 3.03 18.09
C PHE A 67 12.89 1.69 18.62
N VAL A 68 14.04 1.69 19.28
CA VAL A 68 14.68 0.47 19.83
C VAL A 68 14.04 0.08 21.17
N ILE A 69 13.48 1.04 21.89
CA ILE A 69 12.98 0.85 23.26
C ILE A 69 11.50 0.44 23.26
N LYS A 70 10.71 0.92 22.28
CA LYS A 70 9.27 0.69 22.23
C LYS A 70 8.93 -0.54 21.38
N PRO A 71 8.44 -1.64 21.99
CA PRO A 71 8.16 -2.87 21.26
C PRO A 71 7.08 -2.69 20.19
N LEU A 72 6.11 -1.78 20.41
CA LEU A 72 5.06 -1.49 19.42
C LEU A 72 5.62 -0.93 18.10
N ILE A 73 6.62 -0.04 18.18
CA ILE A 73 7.26 0.53 16.99
C ILE A 73 8.01 -0.57 16.25
N LEU A 74 8.75 -1.41 16.97
CA LEU A 74 9.48 -2.52 16.37
C LEU A 74 8.54 -3.55 15.72
N ILE A 75 7.46 -3.94 16.39
CA ILE A 75 6.46 -4.87 15.85
C ILE A 75 5.79 -4.27 14.61
N GLY A 76 5.37 -3.00 14.68
CA GLY A 76 4.79 -2.29 13.54
C GLY A 76 5.76 -2.21 12.35
N PHE A 77 7.04 -1.93 12.62
CA PHE A 77 8.09 -1.87 11.61
C PHE A 77 8.37 -3.22 10.97
N LEU A 78 8.50 -4.29 11.76
CA LEU A 78 8.70 -5.64 11.24
C LEU A 78 7.49 -6.09 10.43
N CYS A 79 6.27 -5.84 10.92
CA CYS A 79 5.03 -6.13 10.22
C CYS A 79 4.97 -5.40 8.86
N TYR A 80 5.33 -4.11 8.85
CA TYR A 80 5.41 -3.31 7.63
C TYR A 80 6.52 -3.79 6.67
N GLY A 81 7.67 -4.22 7.21
CA GLY A 81 8.76 -4.82 6.43
C GLY A 81 8.34 -6.14 5.77
N VAL A 82 7.66 -7.01 6.52
CA VAL A 82 7.11 -8.27 6.00
C VAL A 82 6.05 -8.00 4.93
N SER A 83 5.17 -7.03 5.15
CA SER A 83 4.21 -6.56 4.15
C SER A 83 4.91 -6.14 2.84
N SER A 84 6.00 -5.37 2.94
CA SER A 84 6.79 -4.97 1.77
C SER A 84 7.39 -6.18 1.03
N MET A 85 7.82 -7.23 1.73
CA MET A 85 8.28 -8.46 1.07
C MET A 85 7.17 -9.13 0.27
N PHE A 86 5.96 -9.27 0.82
CA PHE A 86 4.81 -9.79 0.08
C PHE A 86 4.45 -8.91 -1.12
N TYR A 87 4.55 -7.59 -0.95
CA TYR A 87 4.34 -6.63 -2.04
C TYR A 87 5.34 -6.84 -3.19
N LEU A 88 6.64 -6.97 -2.89
CA LEU A 88 7.66 -7.25 -3.90
C LEU A 88 7.43 -8.59 -4.61
N VAL A 89 7.01 -9.62 -3.87
CA VAL A 89 6.64 -10.93 -4.47
C VAL A 89 5.46 -10.76 -5.43
N SER A 90 4.47 -9.93 -5.09
CA SER A 90 3.34 -9.65 -5.98
C SER A 90 3.77 -8.89 -7.24
N LEU A 91 4.62 -7.86 -7.11
CA LEU A 91 5.17 -7.11 -8.23
C LEU A 91 6.03 -7.95 -9.18
N SER A 92 6.61 -9.05 -8.71
CA SER A 92 7.34 -9.98 -9.59
C SER A 92 6.43 -10.70 -10.60
N ARG A 93 5.11 -10.62 -10.43
CA ARG A 93 4.10 -11.35 -11.23
C ARG A 93 2.98 -10.48 -11.79
N LEU A 94 2.82 -9.25 -11.29
CA LEU A 94 1.84 -8.29 -11.76
C LEU A 94 2.56 -7.09 -12.35
N GLU A 95 2.06 -6.59 -13.48
CA GLU A 95 2.52 -5.29 -13.99
C GLU A 95 2.06 -4.20 -13.02
N LEU A 96 2.90 -3.17 -12.86
CA LEU A 96 2.62 -2.05 -11.94
C LEU A 96 1.25 -1.42 -12.20
N SER A 97 0.83 -1.33 -13.46
CA SER A 97 -0.48 -0.82 -13.89
C SER A 97 -1.66 -1.53 -13.20
N TYR A 98 -1.58 -2.85 -12.98
CA TYR A 98 -2.60 -3.60 -12.24
C TYR A 98 -2.48 -3.45 -10.72
N ALA A 99 -1.27 -3.24 -10.22
CA ALA A 99 -1.02 -3.08 -8.79
C ALA A 99 -1.49 -1.71 -8.27
N TYR A 100 -1.32 -0.64 -9.05
CA TYR A 100 -1.65 0.73 -8.63
C TYR A 100 -3.09 0.92 -8.10
N PRO A 101 -4.15 0.45 -8.79
CA PRO A 101 -5.51 0.54 -8.28
C PRO A 101 -5.70 -0.18 -6.94
N LEU A 102 -5.05 -1.34 -6.76
CA LEU A 102 -5.11 -2.11 -5.52
C LEU A 102 -4.33 -1.42 -4.39
N ILE A 103 -3.20 -0.78 -4.71
CA ILE A 103 -2.46 0.03 -3.73
C ILE A 103 -3.32 1.21 -3.25
N ALA A 104 -4.12 1.84 -4.11
CA ALA A 104 -5.03 2.90 -3.68
C ALA A 104 -6.06 2.40 -2.65
N LEU A 105 -6.45 1.13 -2.70
CA LEU A 105 -7.32 0.50 -1.69
C LEU A 105 -6.63 0.40 -0.31
N SER A 106 -5.29 0.36 -0.26
CA SER A 106 -4.55 0.41 1.01
C SER A 106 -4.81 1.70 1.78
N TYR A 107 -4.95 2.83 1.09
CA TYR A 107 -5.26 4.12 1.73
C TYR A 107 -6.63 4.09 2.40
N VAL A 108 -7.61 3.48 1.75
CA VAL A 108 -8.96 3.29 2.30
C VAL A 108 -8.92 2.38 3.52
N MET A 109 -8.19 1.25 3.44
CA MET A 109 -7.98 0.33 4.56
C MET A 109 -7.34 1.03 5.77
N VAL A 110 -6.26 1.79 5.56
CA VAL A 110 -5.58 2.53 6.63
C VAL A 110 -6.52 3.57 7.23
N ALA A 111 -7.27 4.32 6.42
CA ALA A 111 -8.21 5.32 6.93
C ALA A 111 -9.32 4.70 7.80
N ILE A 112 -9.89 3.58 7.38
CA ILE A 112 -10.91 2.85 8.15
C ILE A 112 -10.31 2.30 9.44
N LEU A 113 -9.12 1.69 9.38
CA LEU A 113 -8.44 1.17 10.56
C LEU A 113 -8.03 2.28 11.53
N SER A 114 -7.57 3.42 11.03
CA SER A 114 -7.24 4.59 11.88
C SER A 114 -8.48 5.12 12.59
N TRP A 115 -9.61 5.23 11.88
CA TRP A 115 -10.87 5.62 12.50
C TRP A 115 -11.33 4.63 13.57
N TRP A 116 -11.25 3.33 13.28
CA TRP A 116 -11.75 2.29 14.16
C TRP A 116 -10.84 2.02 15.38
N LEU A 117 -9.52 1.97 15.19
CA LEU A 117 -8.55 1.65 16.26
C LEU A 117 -8.04 2.87 17.02
N LEU A 118 -7.80 4.00 16.33
CA LEU A 118 -7.23 5.19 16.96
C LEU A 118 -8.32 6.19 17.37
N GLY A 119 -9.55 6.00 16.91
CA GLY A 119 -10.62 6.98 17.12
C GLY A 119 -10.36 8.31 16.42
N GLU A 120 -9.48 8.33 15.41
CA GLU A 120 -9.19 9.55 14.65
C GLU A 120 -10.46 10.02 13.92
N SER A 121 -10.79 11.31 14.01
CA SER A 121 -11.93 11.86 13.27
C SER A 121 -11.70 11.71 11.76
N LEU A 122 -12.66 11.12 11.05
CA LEU A 122 -12.70 11.17 9.59
C LEU A 122 -13.51 12.39 9.17
N PRO A 123 -12.87 13.52 8.80
CA PRO A 123 -13.61 14.69 8.34
C PRO A 123 -14.38 14.33 7.06
N ALA A 124 -15.57 14.94 6.89
CA ALA A 124 -16.44 14.66 5.74
C ALA A 124 -15.71 14.82 4.39
N MET A 125 -14.81 15.81 4.29
CA MET A 125 -13.99 16.04 3.09
C MET A 125 -13.05 14.87 2.77
N ARG A 126 -12.47 14.21 3.79
CA ARG A 126 -11.64 13.02 3.61
C ARG A 126 -12.50 11.86 3.11
N LEU A 127 -13.73 11.73 3.61
CA LEU A 127 -14.67 10.69 3.14
C LEU A 127 -15.05 10.88 1.67
N VAL A 128 -15.30 12.12 1.24
CA VAL A 128 -15.53 12.45 -0.18
C VAL A 128 -14.30 12.09 -1.02
N GLY A 129 -13.09 12.45 -0.57
CA GLY A 129 -11.86 12.07 -1.25
C GLY A 129 -11.69 10.55 -1.38
N LEU A 130 -11.98 9.78 -0.33
CA LEU A 130 -11.98 8.32 -0.38
C LEU A 130 -12.99 7.78 -1.40
N ALA A 131 -14.19 8.35 -1.46
CA ALA A 131 -15.19 7.95 -2.45
C ALA A 131 -14.70 8.21 -3.88
N VAL A 132 -14.05 9.35 -4.15
CA VAL A 132 -13.46 9.66 -5.45
C VAL A 132 -12.34 8.66 -5.81
N VAL A 133 -11.46 8.32 -4.86
CA VAL A 133 -10.42 7.31 -5.08
C VAL A 133 -11.04 5.96 -5.43
N LEU A 134 -12.07 5.53 -4.69
CA LEU A 134 -12.77 4.26 -4.95
C LEU A 134 -13.43 4.24 -6.34
N ILE A 135 -14.05 5.36 -6.76
CA ILE A 135 -14.61 5.48 -8.11
C ILE A 135 -13.50 5.39 -9.16
N GLY A 136 -12.37 6.08 -8.97
CA GLY A 136 -11.22 6.00 -9.88
C GLY A 136 -10.67 4.58 -10.01
N VAL A 137 -10.54 3.87 -8.88
CA VAL A 137 -10.13 2.46 -8.85
C VAL A 137 -11.13 1.57 -9.58
N ALA A 138 -12.44 1.80 -9.39
CA ALA A 138 -13.48 1.04 -10.09
C ALA A 138 -13.45 1.28 -11.60
N LEU A 139 -13.26 2.52 -12.05
CA LEU A 139 -13.14 2.86 -13.48
C LEU A 139 -11.92 2.19 -14.12
N LEU A 140 -10.77 2.21 -13.44
CA LEU A 140 -9.58 1.51 -13.90
C LEU A 140 -9.82 0.00 -13.98
N GLY A 141 -10.49 -0.58 -12.98
CA GLY A 141 -10.89 -1.99 -13.00
C GLY A 141 -11.72 -2.37 -14.23
N VAL A 142 -12.67 -1.52 -14.63
CA VAL A 142 -13.48 -1.70 -15.86
C VAL A 142 -12.62 -1.56 -17.12
N SER A 143 -11.72 -0.57 -17.18
CA SER A 143 -10.83 -0.38 -18.32
C SER A 143 -9.89 -1.57 -18.53
N TYR A 144 -9.37 -2.17 -17.45
CA TYR A 144 -8.50 -3.34 -17.54
C TYR A 144 -9.24 -4.63 -17.93
N SER A 145 -10.56 -4.74 -17.69
CA SER A 145 -11.32 -5.88 -18.19
C SER A 145 -11.47 -5.85 -19.72
N ASP A 146 -11.55 -4.65 -20.32
CA ASP A 146 -11.70 -4.49 -21.77
C ASP A 146 -10.37 -4.63 -22.52
N ALA A 147 -9.26 -4.17 -21.93
CA ALA A 147 -7.92 -4.29 -22.53
C ALA A 147 -7.44 -5.74 -22.74
N SER A 148 -8.07 -6.72 -22.09
CA SER A 148 -7.86 -8.15 -22.39
C SER A 148 -8.37 -8.58 -23.78
N SER A 149 -8.94 -7.64 -24.55
CA SER A 149 -9.42 -7.80 -25.93
C SER A 149 -8.84 -6.78 -26.94
N ASP A 150 -7.85 -5.95 -26.57
CA ASP A 150 -7.36 -4.87 -27.43
C ASP A 150 -6.40 -5.35 -28.55
N PRO A 151 -6.77 -5.23 -29.85
CA PRO A 151 -5.92 -5.61 -30.99
C PRO A 151 -4.68 -4.69 -31.17
N VAL A 152 -4.66 -3.53 -30.51
CA VAL A 152 -3.56 -2.55 -30.58
C VAL A 152 -2.30 -3.04 -29.84
N ALA A 153 -2.46 -3.81 -28.75
CA ALA A 153 -1.33 -4.38 -28.03
C ALA A 153 -0.60 -5.44 -28.89
N SER A 154 -1.33 -6.21 -29.70
CA SER A 154 -0.76 -7.14 -30.68
C SER A 154 -0.02 -6.43 -31.82
N GLU A 155 -0.52 -5.28 -32.30
CA GLU A 155 0.07 -4.52 -33.41
C GLU A 155 1.38 -3.81 -33.02
N VAL A 156 1.50 -3.35 -31.76
CA VAL A 156 2.74 -2.77 -31.23
C VAL A 156 3.82 -3.82 -31.00
N ILE A 157 3.43 -5.04 -30.58
CA ILE A 157 4.36 -6.17 -30.44
C ILE A 157 4.82 -6.64 -31.83
N GLU A 158 3.92 -6.74 -32.81
CA GLU A 158 4.24 -7.13 -34.19
C GLU A 158 5.15 -6.11 -34.90
N SER A 159 4.88 -4.81 -34.75
CA SER A 159 5.75 -3.75 -35.30
C SER A 159 7.13 -3.68 -34.65
N THR A 160 7.25 -4.03 -33.36
CA THR A 160 8.55 -4.11 -32.66
C THR A 160 9.33 -5.39 -33.02
N THR A 161 8.65 -6.50 -33.29
CA THR A 161 9.29 -7.74 -33.76
C THR A 161 9.79 -7.62 -35.21
N VAL A 162 9.03 -6.98 -36.11
CA VAL A 162 9.45 -6.78 -37.51
C VAL A 162 10.63 -5.81 -37.61
N ALA A 163 10.69 -4.76 -36.78
CA ALA A 163 11.83 -3.84 -36.74
C ALA A 163 13.14 -4.47 -36.21
N GLY A 164 13.06 -5.56 -35.45
CA GLY A 164 14.22 -6.27 -34.91
C GLY A 164 14.91 -7.22 -35.90
N ASP A 165 14.19 -7.74 -36.89
CA ASP A 165 14.73 -8.67 -37.90
C ASP A 165 15.45 -7.95 -39.05
N ASP A 166 15.13 -6.68 -39.32
CA ASP A 166 15.76 -5.88 -40.39
C ASP A 166 17.16 -5.36 -40.03
N VAL A 167 17.56 -5.46 -38.77
CA VAL A 167 18.93 -5.12 -38.29
C VAL A 167 19.89 -6.32 -38.42
N ARG A 168 19.36 -7.51 -38.74
CA ARG A 168 20.11 -8.78 -38.79
C ARG A 168 20.35 -9.31 -40.21
N ARG A 169 20.17 -8.49 -41.25
CA ARG A 169 20.52 -8.79 -42.64
C ARG A 169 21.54 -7.80 -43.20
#